data_AF-D2CVR9-F1
#
_entry.id   AF-D2CVR9-F1
#
_cell.length_a   1.000
_cell.length_b   1.000
_cell.length_c   1.000
_cell.angle_alpha   90.00
_cell.angle_beta   90.00
_cell.angle_gamma   90.00
#
_symmetry.space_group_name_H-M   'P 1'
#
loop_
_entity.id
_entity.type
_entity.pdbx_description
1 polymer ?
#
loop_
_entity_poly.entity_id
_entity_poly.type
_entity_poly.pdbx_seq_one_letter_code
_entity_poly.pdbx_strand_id
1 'polypeptide(L)'
;MHNPSRKTSKHINLNLLALTFHLIFLIPTVHSRSTQRLAEPNNITELIVATLNQTILNVNVSYTTFYNLQKRLGPNIARRYRCAFEDCLGLLDDTIFDLETAISKLQTSSLGAHDVNMLLSDAMTNQDTCLEGFKTSGIHEKNSDNTYKLTDSLKDSILKISSNLSNSLGMLQKIPGHELSPEAYEVDVEFPSWVLENDKRRLHAPVEKTKFNLMVAQDGTGNFTTINDAVSAAPTSSVTRFMIYIKRGVYFENVEIPKNKTIIMFMGDGIGRTVIKANRRKGNLGTFQTATVGVKGEGFIAKDISFVNFAGPSPQAVALRSGSDHSAFYRCSFEGYQDTLYVYSGKQFYRECDIYGTVDFICGNAAAVFQNCSLFARKPNPGQKIVYTAQSRTCPNQSTGISMINCRFLAAPDLIPVKGSFEAYLGRPWKNFSRTIIMKSFIDDLVVPAGWLEWNGNFALETLHYGEYMNEGPGSNITNRVKWPGYRPILNETEATQFTVGPFIDGGTWLNSTGIPFKPL
;
A
#
# COMPACT_ATOMS: atom_id res chain seq x y z
N MET A 1 53.00 42.38 40.22
CA MET A 1 53.42 43.79 40.23
C MET A 1 53.67 44.25 38.79
N HIS A 2 53.07 45.39 38.44
CA HIS A 2 53.32 46.28 37.29
C HIS A 2 53.39 45.76 35.84
N ASN A 3 52.34 46.12 35.09
CA ASN A 3 52.38 46.64 33.71
C ASN A 3 53.21 47.95 33.69
N PRO A 4 53.86 48.42 32.57
CA PRO A 4 53.08 49.16 31.57
C PRO A 4 53.67 49.34 30.13
N SER A 5 52.73 49.62 29.20
CA SER A 5 52.70 50.69 28.16
C SER A 5 53.79 50.89 27.08
N ARG A 6 53.35 50.72 25.81
CA ARG A 6 53.01 51.76 24.78
C ARG A 6 54.07 52.82 24.38
N LYS A 7 54.41 52.89 23.07
CA LYS A 7 54.43 54.12 22.20
C LYS A 7 54.86 53.84 20.74
N THR A 8 53.96 54.04 19.76
CA THR A 8 53.93 55.08 18.67
C THR A 8 54.94 54.89 17.53
N SER A 9 54.54 54.44 16.33
CA SER A 9 53.93 55.16 15.17
C SER A 9 54.87 56.12 14.42
N LYS A 10 55.12 55.83 13.14
CA LYS A 10 55.07 56.80 12.00
C LYS A 10 55.17 56.10 10.63
N HIS A 11 54.12 56.32 9.82
CA HIS A 11 53.99 56.43 8.36
C HIS A 11 54.70 55.45 7.40
N ILE A 12 53.93 54.87 6.46
CA ILE A 12 53.70 55.39 5.10
C ILE A 12 52.48 54.66 4.48
N ASN A 13 51.63 55.44 3.82
CA ASN A 13 50.46 55.05 3.04
C ASN A 13 50.90 54.63 1.62
N LEU A 14 50.43 53.49 1.10
CA LEU A 14 49.68 53.41 -0.18
C LEU A 14 49.38 51.94 -0.56
N ASN A 15 48.11 51.69 -0.90
CA ASN A 15 47.60 50.66 -1.80
C ASN A 15 47.75 49.18 -1.42
N LEU A 16 46.76 48.64 -0.67
CA LEU A 16 46.04 47.41 -1.06
C LEU A 16 44.83 47.18 -0.14
N LEU A 17 43.72 47.87 -0.40
CA LEU A 17 42.44 47.52 0.21
C LEU A 17 41.32 47.69 -0.83
N ALA A 18 41.16 46.68 -1.69
CA ALA A 18 39.96 46.48 -2.51
C ALA A 18 39.98 45.05 -3.08
N LEU A 19 39.78 44.05 -2.23
CA LEU A 19 39.53 42.67 -2.67
C LEU A 19 38.85 41.84 -1.57
N THR A 20 37.83 42.42 -0.93
CA THR A 20 36.74 41.70 -0.27
C THR A 20 35.53 42.63 -0.25
N PHE A 21 34.34 42.08 -0.54
CA PHE A 21 33.07 42.79 -0.71
C PHE A 21 32.93 43.65 -1.98
N HIS A 22 32.46 43.02 -3.07
CA HIS A 22 31.37 43.50 -3.94
C HIS A 22 31.13 42.44 -5.03
N LEU A 23 30.32 41.43 -4.73
CA LEU A 23 29.71 40.54 -5.73
C LEU A 23 28.26 40.21 -5.33
N ILE A 24 27.61 41.19 -4.69
CA ILE A 24 26.16 41.33 -4.60
C ILE A 24 25.85 42.57 -5.43
N PHE A 25 24.91 42.45 -6.36
CA PHE A 25 24.50 43.41 -7.41
C PHE A 25 25.39 43.50 -8.65
N LEU A 26 25.20 42.53 -9.57
CA LEU A 26 25.13 42.77 -11.01
C LEU A 26 24.30 41.63 -11.65
N ILE A 27 22.97 41.70 -11.46
CA ILE A 27 22.02 41.10 -12.40
C ILE A 27 21.30 42.27 -13.07
N PRO A 28 21.48 42.44 -14.38
CA PRO A 28 20.37 42.82 -15.23
C PRO A 28 20.11 41.71 -16.25
N THR A 29 18.90 41.15 -16.15
CA THR A 29 18.03 40.85 -17.30
C THR A 29 18.68 40.24 -18.55
N VAL A 30 18.77 38.91 -18.57
CA VAL A 30 18.45 38.15 -19.79
C VAL A 30 17.24 37.29 -19.45
N HIS A 31 16.07 37.91 -19.56
CA HIS A 31 14.79 37.22 -19.53
C HIS A 31 14.62 36.48 -20.86
N SER A 32 14.05 35.27 -20.81
CA SER A 32 13.47 34.54 -21.94
C SER A 32 14.46 34.05 -23.02
N ARG A 33 15.05 32.84 -22.81
CA ARG A 33 15.14 31.74 -23.83
C ARG A 33 16.00 30.53 -23.45
N SER A 34 16.72 30.52 -22.33
CA SER A 34 17.69 29.45 -22.02
C SER A 34 17.24 28.38 -21.00
N THR A 35 16.10 28.53 -20.34
CA THR A 35 15.52 27.48 -19.47
C THR A 35 14.62 26.46 -20.20
N GLN A 36 14.40 26.64 -21.51
CA GLN A 36 13.60 25.74 -22.33
C GLN A 36 14.39 24.64 -23.06
N ARG A 37 15.72 24.57 -22.89
CA ARG A 37 16.59 23.57 -23.57
C ARG A 37 17.18 22.49 -22.65
N LEU A 38 16.58 22.22 -21.49
CA LEU A 38 17.07 21.20 -20.55
C LEU A 38 16.09 20.05 -20.25
N ALA A 39 14.90 20.07 -20.84
CA ALA A 39 13.90 19.01 -20.64
C ALA A 39 13.61 18.29 -21.95
N GLU A 40 14.60 17.62 -22.53
CA GLU A 40 14.31 16.53 -23.44
C GLU A 40 13.92 15.29 -22.61
N PRO A 41 12.88 14.53 -22.99
CA PRO A 41 12.41 13.35 -22.24
C PRO A 41 13.51 12.34 -21.89
N ASN A 42 14.50 12.21 -22.78
CA ASN A 42 15.65 11.33 -22.61
C ASN A 42 16.52 11.76 -21.40
N ASN A 43 16.71 13.07 -21.19
CA ASN A 43 17.52 13.59 -20.09
C ASN A 43 16.85 13.39 -18.71
N ILE A 44 15.51 13.48 -18.64
CA ILE A 44 14.75 13.21 -17.41
C ILE A 44 14.82 11.73 -17.05
N THR A 45 14.67 10.86 -18.06
CA THR A 45 14.75 9.40 -17.86
C THR A 45 16.13 8.98 -17.36
N GLU A 46 17.20 9.51 -17.95
CA GLU A 46 18.58 9.28 -17.49
C GLU A 46 18.79 9.77 -16.04
N LEU A 47 18.27 10.94 -15.68
CA LEU A 47 18.35 11.48 -14.33
C LEU A 47 17.60 10.62 -13.31
N ILE A 48 16.42 10.10 -13.67
CA ILE A 48 15.68 9.15 -12.84
C ILE A 48 16.52 7.89 -12.64
N VAL A 49 17.02 7.27 -13.72
CA VAL A 49 17.85 6.05 -13.63
C VAL A 49 19.09 6.27 -12.76
N ALA A 50 19.79 7.41 -12.91
CA ALA A 50 20.92 7.76 -12.04
C ALA A 50 20.52 7.89 -10.57
N THR A 51 19.36 8.51 -10.30
CA THR A 51 18.82 8.65 -8.95
C THR A 51 18.41 7.30 -8.35
N LEU A 52 17.82 6.40 -9.13
CA LEU A 52 17.45 5.06 -8.68
C LEU A 52 18.70 4.21 -8.38
N ASN A 53 19.73 4.26 -9.23
CA ASN A 53 21.02 3.60 -8.97
C ASN A 53 21.65 4.08 -7.65
N GLN A 54 21.67 5.40 -7.42
CA GLN A 54 22.15 5.96 -6.16
C GLN A 54 21.28 5.53 -4.96
N THR A 55 19.98 5.34 -5.18
CA THR A 55 19.05 4.87 -4.16
C THR A 55 19.30 3.40 -3.82
N ILE A 56 19.55 2.53 -4.79
CA ILE A 56 19.97 1.13 -4.57
C ILE A 56 21.23 1.09 -3.71
N LEU A 57 22.22 1.94 -3.96
CA LEU A 57 23.42 2.03 -3.10
C LEU A 57 23.07 2.39 -1.65
N ASN A 58 22.17 3.36 -1.43
CA ASN A 58 21.72 3.74 -0.10
C ASN A 58 20.93 2.60 0.59
N VAL A 59 20.12 1.85 -0.17
CA VAL A 59 19.38 0.68 0.32
C VAL A 59 20.35 -0.43 0.75
N ASN A 60 21.36 -0.75 -0.06
CA ASN A 60 22.39 -1.74 0.28
C ASN A 60 23.21 -1.38 1.53
N VAL A 61 23.58 -0.09 1.67
CA VAL A 61 24.25 0.41 2.88
C VAL A 61 23.33 0.29 4.11
N SER A 62 22.05 0.66 3.96
CA SER A 62 21.06 0.53 5.03
C SER A 62 20.90 -0.93 5.43
N TYR A 63 20.70 -1.84 4.47
CA TYR A 63 20.58 -3.27 4.68
C TYR A 63 21.76 -3.82 5.49
N THR A 64 22.99 -3.54 5.04
CA THR A 64 24.22 -3.98 5.72
C THR A 64 24.28 -3.45 7.14
N THR A 65 23.86 -2.20 7.37
CA THR A 65 23.86 -1.58 8.69
C THR A 65 22.81 -2.22 9.61
N PHE A 66 21.58 -2.43 9.13
CA PHE A 66 20.51 -3.12 9.87
C PHE A 66 20.91 -4.56 10.22
N TYR A 67 21.48 -5.30 9.26
CA TYR A 67 21.93 -6.67 9.44
C TYR A 67 23.05 -6.78 10.49
N ASN A 68 24.09 -5.95 10.36
CA ASN A 68 25.20 -5.94 11.31
C ASN A 68 24.76 -5.55 12.71
N LEU A 69 23.82 -4.61 12.82
CA LEU A 69 23.27 -4.18 14.10
C LEU A 69 22.43 -5.28 14.75
N GLN A 70 21.54 -5.93 14.01
CA GLN A 70 20.76 -7.07 14.50
C GLN A 70 21.70 -8.17 15.02
N LYS A 71 22.77 -8.48 14.28
CA LYS A 71 23.78 -9.47 14.67
C LYS A 71 24.55 -9.06 15.93
N ARG A 72 24.95 -7.78 16.06
CA ARG A 72 25.64 -7.24 17.24
C ARG A 72 24.78 -7.28 18.50
N LEU A 73 23.51 -6.92 18.36
CA LEU A 73 22.55 -6.95 19.46
C LEU A 73 22.23 -8.39 19.90
N GLY A 74 22.38 -9.35 18.98
CA GLY A 74 22.32 -10.78 19.27
C GLY A 74 20.92 -11.23 19.75
N PRO A 75 20.82 -12.37 20.45
CA PRO A 75 19.52 -12.92 20.88
C PRO A 75 18.87 -12.13 22.02
N ASN A 76 19.57 -11.13 22.59
CA ASN A 76 19.14 -10.41 23.80
C ASN A 76 18.11 -9.30 23.52
N ILE A 77 17.83 -8.98 22.25
CA ILE A 77 16.77 -8.01 21.91
C ILE A 77 15.39 -8.63 22.09
N ALA A 78 14.45 -7.82 22.60
CA ALA A 78 13.07 -8.25 22.72
C ALA A 78 12.54 -8.76 21.36
N ARG A 79 11.74 -9.83 21.41
CA ARG A 79 11.21 -10.52 20.21
C ARG A 79 10.63 -9.55 19.18
N ARG A 80 9.91 -8.53 19.65
CA ARG A 80 9.35 -7.46 18.82
C ARG A 80 10.38 -6.77 17.94
N TYR A 81 11.53 -6.40 18.49
CA TYR A 81 12.58 -5.73 17.73
C TYR A 81 13.26 -6.68 16.77
N ARG A 82 13.46 -7.94 17.15
CA ARG A 82 13.97 -8.95 16.22
C ARG A 82 13.05 -9.10 15.01
N CYS A 83 11.74 -9.18 15.23
CA CYS A 83 10.75 -9.21 14.17
C CYS A 83 10.78 -7.93 13.31
N ALA A 84 10.94 -6.74 13.91
CA ALA A 84 11.07 -5.49 13.16
C ALA A 84 12.33 -5.45 12.28
N PHE A 85 13.46 -6.00 12.75
CA PHE A 85 14.67 -6.15 11.93
C PHE A 85 14.44 -7.14 10.78
N GLU A 86 13.86 -8.31 11.06
CA GLU A 86 13.52 -9.32 10.04
C GLU A 86 12.60 -8.73 8.95
N ASP A 87 11.55 -7.99 9.36
CA ASP A 87 10.66 -7.28 8.44
C ASP A 87 11.44 -6.25 7.61
N CYS A 88 12.20 -5.36 8.26
CA CYS A 88 12.90 -4.31 7.56
C CYS A 88 13.92 -4.85 6.54
N LEU A 89 14.67 -5.90 6.89
CA LEU A 89 15.62 -6.52 5.96
C LEU A 89 14.90 -7.09 4.73
N GLY A 90 13.82 -7.84 4.92
CA GLY A 90 13.02 -8.37 3.79
C GLY A 90 12.40 -7.27 2.95
N LEU A 91 11.97 -6.16 3.56
CA LEU A 91 11.41 -5.00 2.87
C LEU A 91 12.47 -4.20 2.08
N LEU A 92 13.71 -4.14 2.56
CA LEU A 92 14.84 -3.55 1.84
C LEU A 92 15.23 -4.42 0.63
N ASP A 93 15.23 -5.75 0.78
CA ASP A 93 15.43 -6.68 -0.35
C ASP A 93 14.32 -6.52 -1.40
N ASP A 94 13.05 -6.48 -0.97
CA ASP A 94 11.91 -6.25 -1.86
C ASP A 94 12.05 -4.90 -2.61
N THR A 95 12.58 -3.88 -1.94
CA THR A 95 12.83 -2.54 -2.50
C THR A 95 13.93 -2.55 -3.57
N ILE A 96 15.01 -3.32 -3.38
CA ILE A 96 16.06 -3.47 -4.41
C ILE A 96 15.44 -4.07 -5.68
N PHE A 97 14.66 -5.13 -5.54
CA PHE A 97 13.97 -5.76 -6.66
C PHE A 97 13.06 -4.77 -7.42
N ASP A 98 12.28 -3.95 -6.70
CA ASP A 98 11.40 -2.96 -7.33
C ASP A 98 12.19 -1.89 -8.10
N LEU A 99 13.30 -1.43 -7.53
CA LEU A 99 14.18 -0.43 -8.14
C LEU A 99 14.90 -0.96 -9.39
N GLU A 100 15.42 -2.19 -9.35
CA GLU A 100 16.06 -2.84 -10.50
C GLU A 100 15.06 -3.06 -11.63
N THR A 101 13.84 -3.49 -11.30
CA THR A 101 12.74 -3.66 -12.26
C THR A 101 12.35 -2.33 -12.89
N ALA A 102 12.25 -1.26 -12.08
CA ALA A 102 11.96 0.09 -12.54
C ALA A 102 13.02 0.61 -13.52
N ILE A 103 14.31 0.43 -13.21
CA ILE A 103 15.42 0.81 -14.10
C ILE A 103 15.34 0.04 -15.41
N SER A 104 15.13 -1.28 -15.36
CA SER A 104 14.99 -2.10 -16.57
C SER A 104 13.84 -1.63 -17.47
N LYS A 105 12.68 -1.31 -16.89
CA LYS A 105 11.52 -0.76 -17.64
C LYS A 105 11.83 0.60 -18.26
N LEU A 106 12.46 1.51 -17.52
CA LEU A 106 12.86 2.84 -18.03
C LEU A 106 13.86 2.76 -19.19
N GLN A 107 14.71 1.73 -19.21
CA GLN A 107 15.71 1.55 -20.26
C GLN A 107 15.16 0.84 -21.50
N THR A 108 14.12 0.00 -21.35
CA THR A 108 13.61 -0.88 -22.42
C THR A 108 12.34 -0.38 -23.10
N SER A 109 11.59 0.55 -22.49
CA SER A 109 10.27 0.96 -22.98
C SER A 109 10.04 2.46 -22.93
N SER A 110 9.43 3.02 -23.99
CA SER A 110 8.99 4.42 -24.05
C SER A 110 7.62 4.68 -23.38
N LEU A 111 6.92 3.63 -22.91
CA LEU A 111 5.52 3.68 -22.46
C LEU A 111 5.26 3.05 -21.06
N GLY A 112 6.31 2.65 -20.31
CA GLY A 112 6.17 1.97 -19.01
C GLY A 112 6.01 2.85 -17.76
N ALA A 113 5.66 4.13 -17.91
CA ALA A 113 5.77 5.10 -16.81
C ALA A 113 4.83 4.81 -15.61
N HIS A 114 3.63 4.26 -15.85
CA HIS A 114 2.70 3.90 -14.78
C HIS A 114 3.21 2.73 -13.93
N ASP A 115 3.75 1.69 -14.58
CA ASP A 115 4.37 0.55 -13.87
C ASP A 115 5.57 1.01 -13.04
N VAL A 116 6.38 1.92 -13.57
CA VAL A 116 7.50 2.51 -12.82
C VAL A 116 6.98 3.30 -11.61
N ASN A 117 5.91 4.09 -11.76
CA ASN A 117 5.29 4.81 -10.64
C ASN A 117 4.84 3.84 -9.54
N MET A 118 4.18 2.74 -9.90
CA MET A 118 3.75 1.72 -8.95
C MET A 118 4.94 1.08 -8.22
N LEU A 119 6.00 0.68 -8.94
CA LEU A 119 7.20 0.10 -8.33
C LEU A 119 7.87 1.06 -7.33
N LEU A 120 7.96 2.35 -7.67
CA LEU A 120 8.50 3.36 -6.75
C LEU A 120 7.56 3.62 -5.57
N SER A 121 6.25 3.57 -5.78
CA SER A 121 5.24 3.70 -4.72
C SER A 121 5.29 2.54 -3.72
N ASP A 122 5.53 1.32 -4.22
CA ASP A 122 5.71 0.10 -3.43
C ASP A 122 7.01 0.16 -2.61
N ALA A 123 8.12 0.55 -3.25
CA ALA A 123 9.40 0.79 -2.59
C ALA A 123 9.29 1.81 -1.44
N MET A 124 8.52 2.90 -1.62
CA MET A 124 8.26 3.87 -0.55
C MET A 124 7.46 3.26 0.60
N THR A 125 6.43 2.46 0.29
CA THR A 125 5.60 1.77 1.28
C THR A 125 6.44 0.80 2.14
N ASN A 126 7.43 0.14 1.54
CA ASN A 126 8.40 -0.70 2.24
C ASN A 126 9.24 0.09 3.26
N GLN A 127 9.68 1.30 2.90
CA GLN A 127 10.44 2.16 3.82
C GLN A 127 9.59 2.61 5.01
N ASP A 128 8.35 3.03 4.76
CA ASP A 128 7.40 3.43 5.80
C ASP A 128 7.13 2.28 6.79
N THR A 129 6.92 1.08 6.26
CA THR A 129 6.62 -0.12 7.05
C THR A 129 7.83 -0.56 7.88
N CYS A 130 9.05 -0.52 7.31
CA CYS A 130 10.28 -0.76 8.06
C CYS A 130 10.35 0.18 9.29
N LEU A 131 10.15 1.50 9.10
CA LEU A 131 10.21 2.47 10.19
C LEU A 131 9.11 2.25 11.24
N GLU A 132 7.93 1.82 10.84
CA GLU A 132 6.82 1.54 11.75
C GLU A 132 7.05 0.34 12.66
N GLY A 133 7.79 -0.67 12.19
CA GLY A 133 8.20 -1.81 13.02
C GLY A 133 8.91 -1.40 14.31
N PHE A 134 9.63 -0.28 14.28
CA PHE A 134 10.41 0.24 15.41
C PHE A 134 9.66 1.29 16.26
N LYS A 135 8.46 1.74 15.88
CA LYS A 135 7.69 2.71 16.70
C LYS A 135 7.03 2.02 17.88
N THR A 136 7.22 2.51 19.10
CA THR A 136 6.48 2.03 20.28
C THR A 136 4.99 2.40 20.17
N SER A 137 4.10 1.42 20.37
CA SER A 137 2.65 1.69 20.38
C SER A 137 2.33 2.66 21.51
N GLY A 138 1.67 3.78 21.22
CA GLY A 138 1.39 4.87 22.17
C GLY A 138 0.39 4.55 23.29
N ILE A 139 0.25 3.30 23.71
CA ILE A 139 -0.56 2.91 24.86
C ILE A 139 0.40 2.71 26.04
N HIS A 140 0.53 3.74 26.88
CA HIS A 140 0.99 3.70 28.27
C HIS A 140 1.90 2.53 28.70
N GLU A 141 3.07 2.36 28.07
CA GLU A 141 4.18 1.64 28.73
C GLU A 141 4.90 2.62 29.66
N LYS A 142 4.28 2.91 30.81
CA LYS A 142 5.01 3.38 31.97
C LYS A 142 5.84 2.19 32.48
N ASN A 143 7.16 2.36 32.47
CA ASN A 143 8.22 1.47 32.99
C ASN A 143 8.61 0.26 32.12
N SER A 144 9.72 0.39 31.37
CA SER A 144 10.99 -0.27 31.74
C SER A 144 12.07 -0.05 30.66
N ASP A 145 13.31 -0.01 31.12
CA ASP A 145 14.58 0.34 30.46
C ASP A 145 15.01 -0.47 29.20
N ASN A 146 14.11 -1.15 28.48
CA ASN A 146 14.47 -2.04 27.36
C ASN A 146 13.87 -1.62 26.00
N THR A 147 13.58 -0.34 25.81
CA THR A 147 13.08 0.21 24.56
C THR A 147 14.23 0.42 23.58
N TYR A 148 14.42 -0.49 22.62
CA TYR A 148 15.36 -0.26 21.52
C TYR A 148 14.81 0.87 20.63
N LYS A 149 15.37 2.07 20.78
CA LYS A 149 15.10 3.18 19.87
C LYS A 149 16.05 3.06 18.69
N LEU A 150 15.49 2.95 17.48
CA LEU A 150 16.30 3.00 16.26
C LEU A 150 17.13 4.29 16.30
N THR A 151 18.45 4.18 16.12
CA THR A 151 19.35 5.33 16.14
C THR A 151 18.92 6.33 15.07
N ASP A 152 19.00 7.63 15.36
CA ASP A 152 18.57 8.67 14.41
C ASP A 152 19.28 8.52 13.05
N SER A 153 20.55 8.12 13.03
CA SER A 153 21.30 7.82 11.79
C SER A 153 20.65 6.75 10.89
N LEU A 154 20.08 5.68 11.46
CA LEU A 154 19.40 4.63 10.69
C LEU A 154 18.05 5.11 10.16
N LYS A 155 17.32 5.85 11.01
CA LYS A 155 16.09 6.50 10.60
C LYS A 155 16.34 7.47 9.44
N ASP A 156 17.39 8.28 9.55
CA ASP A 156 17.79 9.24 8.51
C ASP A 156 18.19 8.54 7.22
N SER A 157 18.82 7.36 7.30
CA SER A 157 19.15 6.54 6.11
C SER A 157 17.87 6.10 5.36
N ILE A 158 16.87 5.60 6.07
CA ILE A 158 15.58 5.20 5.47
C ILE A 158 14.79 6.40 4.95
N LEU A 159 14.82 7.54 5.67
CA LEU A 159 14.20 8.79 5.23
C LEU A 159 14.88 9.34 3.96
N LYS A 160 16.20 9.21 3.84
CA LYS A 160 16.94 9.58 2.62
C LYS A 160 16.52 8.74 1.42
N ILE A 161 16.35 7.43 1.60
CA ILE A 161 15.80 6.54 0.54
C ILE A 161 14.41 7.03 0.14
N SER A 162 13.53 7.27 1.11
CA SER A 162 12.17 7.76 0.88
C SER A 162 12.14 9.11 0.12
N SER A 163 13.05 10.02 0.47
CA SER A 163 13.21 11.31 -0.21
C SER A 163 13.64 11.14 -1.67
N ASN A 164 14.60 10.25 -1.94
CA ASN A 164 15.03 9.98 -3.31
C ASN A 164 13.90 9.40 -4.16
N LEU A 165 13.15 8.45 -3.61
CA LEU A 165 11.98 7.86 -4.29
C LEU A 165 10.92 8.92 -4.59
N SER A 166 10.62 9.80 -3.63
CA SER A 166 9.68 10.90 -3.83
C SER A 166 10.15 11.88 -4.92
N ASN A 167 11.45 12.17 -4.99
CA ASN A 167 12.03 12.99 -6.05
C ASN A 167 11.88 12.31 -7.41
N SER A 168 12.19 11.00 -7.51
CA SER A 168 12.01 10.21 -8.72
C SER A 168 10.55 10.18 -9.19
N LEU A 169 9.59 9.99 -8.27
CA LEU A 169 8.17 10.11 -8.58
C LEU A 169 7.80 11.48 -9.13
N GLY A 170 8.33 12.57 -8.56
CA GLY A 170 8.12 13.92 -9.06
C GLY A 170 8.76 14.20 -10.43
N MET A 171 9.88 13.56 -10.74
CA MET A 171 10.51 13.62 -12.06
C MET A 171 9.71 12.83 -13.10
N LEU A 172 9.15 11.66 -12.75
CA LEU A 172 8.31 10.86 -13.63
C LEU A 172 7.09 11.63 -14.13
N GLN A 173 6.47 12.46 -13.27
CA GLN A 173 5.33 13.31 -13.68
C GLN A 173 5.66 14.30 -14.81
N LYS A 174 6.94 14.59 -15.06
CA LYS A 174 7.39 15.55 -16.08
C LYS A 174 7.69 14.90 -17.43
N ILE A 175 7.60 13.58 -17.55
CA ILE A 175 7.79 12.88 -18.82
C ILE A 175 6.52 13.08 -19.66
N PRO A 176 6.61 13.63 -20.89
CA PRO A 176 5.45 13.80 -21.77
C PRO A 176 4.75 12.46 -22.02
N GLY A 177 3.41 12.45 -21.93
CA GLY A 177 2.60 11.21 -21.97
C GLY A 177 2.24 10.63 -20.59
N HIS A 178 2.68 11.26 -19.49
CA HIS A 178 2.27 10.93 -18.12
C HIS A 178 1.03 11.74 -17.65
N GLU A 179 0.50 12.67 -18.46
CA GLU A 179 -0.77 13.33 -18.11
C GLU A 179 -1.88 12.28 -18.06
N LEU A 180 -2.62 12.23 -16.95
CA LEU A 180 -3.87 11.49 -16.82
C LEU A 180 -4.85 12.08 -17.85
N SER A 181 -4.80 11.64 -19.10
CA SER A 181 -5.78 12.06 -20.10
C SER A 181 -7.15 11.53 -19.65
N PRO A 182 -8.20 12.37 -19.59
CA PRO A 182 -9.57 11.95 -19.36
C PRO A 182 -10.17 11.18 -20.53
N GLU A 183 -9.43 11.04 -21.64
CA GLU A 183 -9.92 10.32 -22.80
C GLU A 183 -9.97 8.84 -22.46
N ALA A 184 -11.20 8.33 -22.36
CA ALA A 184 -11.50 6.92 -22.45
C ALA A 184 -10.88 6.37 -23.73
N TYR A 185 -9.62 5.96 -23.66
CA TYR A 185 -9.01 5.18 -24.72
C TYR A 185 -9.81 3.88 -24.78
N GLU A 186 -10.58 3.71 -25.85
CA GLU A 186 -10.76 2.38 -26.44
C GLU A 186 -9.34 1.90 -26.78
N VAL A 187 -8.68 1.29 -25.79
CA VAL A 187 -7.38 0.66 -26.00
C VAL A 187 -7.68 -0.61 -26.78
N ASP A 188 -7.29 -0.62 -28.05
CA ASP A 188 -7.11 -1.85 -28.82
C ASP A 188 -5.93 -2.59 -28.17
N VAL A 189 -6.23 -3.46 -27.20
CA VAL A 189 -5.22 -4.06 -26.32
C VAL A 189 -4.49 -5.17 -27.09
N GLU A 190 -3.28 -4.89 -27.56
CA GLU A 190 -2.31 -5.95 -27.82
C GLU A 190 -1.91 -6.53 -26.45
N PHE A 191 -2.45 -7.70 -26.12
CA PHE A 191 -2.27 -8.32 -24.81
C PHE A 191 -0.79 -8.68 -24.55
N PRO A 192 -0.21 -8.35 -23.38
CA PRO A 192 1.12 -8.82 -23.00
C PRO A 192 1.22 -10.35 -23.11
N SER A 193 2.38 -10.90 -23.47
CA SER A 193 2.57 -12.34 -23.73
C SER A 193 2.32 -13.27 -22.53
N TRP A 194 2.19 -12.72 -21.31
CA TRP A 194 1.80 -13.46 -20.10
C TRP A 194 0.27 -13.53 -19.88
N VAL A 195 -0.52 -12.79 -20.66
CA VAL A 195 -1.99 -12.81 -20.63
C VAL A 195 -2.49 -14.05 -21.35
N LEU A 196 -2.87 -15.06 -20.59
CA LEU A 196 -3.45 -16.29 -21.14
C LEU A 196 -4.97 -16.17 -21.20
N GLU A 197 -5.51 -16.15 -22.42
CA GLU A 197 -6.95 -16.24 -22.73
C GLU A 197 -7.65 -17.48 -22.09
N ASN A 198 -6.85 -18.45 -21.65
CA ASN A 198 -7.27 -19.68 -20.98
C ASN A 198 -7.74 -19.49 -19.53
N ASP A 199 -7.32 -18.44 -18.83
CA ASP A 199 -7.71 -18.19 -17.44
C ASP A 199 -9.20 -17.79 -17.34
N LYS A 200 -9.71 -17.05 -18.33
CA LYS A 200 -11.14 -16.71 -18.48
C LYS A 200 -12.05 -17.93 -18.49
N ARG A 201 -11.70 -18.97 -19.25
CA ARG A 201 -12.49 -20.22 -19.30
C ARG A 201 -12.48 -20.97 -17.95
N ARG A 202 -11.38 -20.89 -17.21
CA ARG A 202 -11.17 -21.63 -15.96
C ARG A 202 -11.91 -21.02 -14.76
N LEU A 203 -12.13 -19.70 -14.73
CA LEU A 203 -12.92 -19.07 -13.66
C LEU A 203 -14.42 -19.34 -13.75
N HIS A 204 -14.95 -19.48 -14.96
CA HIS A 204 -16.38 -19.72 -15.19
C HIS A 204 -16.74 -21.21 -15.32
N ALA A 205 -15.75 -22.09 -15.49
CA ALA A 205 -16.00 -23.53 -15.57
C ALA A 205 -16.39 -24.12 -14.20
N PRO A 206 -17.33 -25.09 -14.16
CA PRO A 206 -17.57 -25.91 -12.98
C PRO A 206 -16.26 -26.56 -12.50
N VAL A 207 -16.09 -26.71 -11.18
CA VAL A 207 -14.88 -27.31 -10.56
C VAL A 207 -14.52 -28.65 -11.20
N GLU A 208 -15.53 -29.48 -11.52
CA GLU A 208 -15.39 -30.80 -12.15
C GLU A 208 -14.76 -30.76 -13.55
N LYS A 209 -14.85 -29.63 -14.26
CA LYS A 209 -14.32 -29.43 -15.62
C LYS A 209 -13.03 -28.63 -15.65
N THR A 210 -12.55 -28.19 -14.48
CA THR A 210 -11.34 -27.37 -14.37
C THR A 210 -10.15 -28.23 -14.00
N LYS A 211 -9.07 -28.16 -14.80
CA LYS A 211 -7.81 -28.86 -14.50
C LYS A 211 -6.97 -28.00 -13.55
N PHE A 212 -6.73 -28.51 -12.35
CA PHE A 212 -5.86 -27.89 -11.34
C PHE A 212 -4.43 -28.42 -11.42
N ASN A 213 -3.45 -27.63 -10.97
CA ASN A 213 -2.06 -28.07 -10.87
C ASN A 213 -1.83 -28.89 -9.61
N LEU A 214 -2.36 -28.41 -8.47
CA LEU A 214 -2.32 -29.10 -7.18
C LEU A 214 -3.68 -29.04 -6.50
N MET A 215 -3.94 -30.06 -5.68
CA MET A 215 -5.09 -30.13 -4.80
C MET A 215 -4.64 -30.23 -3.34
N VAL A 216 -5.24 -29.43 -2.48
CA VAL A 216 -5.10 -29.49 -1.03
C VAL A 216 -6.39 -30.05 -0.43
N ALA A 217 -6.28 -31.09 0.38
CA ALA A 217 -7.41 -31.71 1.05
C ALA A 217 -7.01 -32.35 2.39
N GLN A 218 -7.64 -31.91 3.49
CA GLN A 218 -7.36 -32.45 4.83
C GLN A 218 -7.78 -33.93 4.98
N ASP A 219 -8.66 -34.42 4.12
CA ASP A 219 -9.13 -35.82 4.08
C ASP A 219 -8.13 -36.78 3.40
N GLY A 220 -6.99 -36.28 2.92
CA GLY A 220 -5.97 -37.07 2.23
C GLY A 220 -6.27 -37.40 0.76
N THR A 221 -7.36 -36.86 0.19
CA THR A 221 -7.74 -37.10 -1.22
C THR A 221 -7.01 -36.19 -2.22
N GLY A 222 -6.28 -35.18 -1.73
CA GLY A 222 -5.50 -34.23 -2.53
C GLY A 222 -4.02 -34.61 -2.63
N ASN A 223 -3.24 -33.77 -3.31
CA ASN A 223 -1.78 -33.90 -3.37
C ASN A 223 -1.11 -33.56 -2.03
N PHE A 224 -1.68 -32.60 -1.29
CA PHE A 224 -1.20 -32.14 0.00
C PHE A 224 -2.34 -32.03 1.01
N THR A 225 -2.03 -32.12 2.30
CA THR A 225 -2.99 -31.88 3.39
C THR A 225 -2.94 -30.45 3.93
N THR A 226 -1.84 -29.74 3.66
CA THR A 226 -1.61 -28.35 4.08
C THR A 226 -1.45 -27.43 2.87
N ILE A 227 -1.76 -26.15 3.06
CA ILE A 227 -1.63 -25.14 2.02
C ILE A 227 -0.17 -24.73 1.87
N ASN A 228 0.58 -24.65 2.98
CA ASN A 228 2.01 -24.30 2.93
C ASN A 228 2.84 -25.30 2.12
N ASP A 229 2.54 -26.61 2.18
CA ASP A 229 3.24 -27.61 1.37
C ASP A 229 2.95 -27.43 -0.13
N ALA A 230 1.69 -27.15 -0.49
CA ALA A 230 1.31 -26.89 -1.89
C ALA A 230 1.96 -25.61 -2.44
N VAL A 231 2.03 -24.54 -1.65
CA VAL A 231 2.74 -23.31 -2.02
C VAL A 231 4.24 -23.57 -2.17
N SER A 232 4.83 -24.35 -1.27
CA SER A 232 6.24 -24.73 -1.33
C SER A 232 6.56 -25.52 -2.59
N ALA A 233 5.68 -26.43 -3.00
CA ALA A 233 5.81 -27.25 -4.20
C ALA A 233 5.55 -26.50 -5.52
N ALA A 234 4.87 -25.34 -5.49
CA ALA A 234 4.64 -24.54 -6.69
C ALA A 234 5.96 -24.05 -7.33
N PRO A 235 6.05 -23.91 -8.66
CA PRO A 235 7.24 -23.39 -9.32
C PRO A 235 7.51 -21.93 -8.90
N THR A 236 8.79 -21.54 -8.91
CA THR A 236 9.22 -20.15 -8.75
C THR A 236 9.21 -19.43 -10.09
N SER A 237 8.85 -18.14 -10.09
CA SER A 237 8.85 -17.27 -11.26
C SER A 237 8.12 -17.87 -12.46
N SER A 238 6.97 -18.51 -12.20
CA SER A 238 6.15 -19.10 -13.25
C SER A 238 5.61 -18.01 -14.17
N VAL A 239 5.74 -18.25 -15.47
CA VAL A 239 5.12 -17.45 -16.54
C VAL A 239 3.71 -17.95 -16.89
N THR A 240 3.29 -19.07 -16.29
CA THR A 240 1.95 -19.64 -16.47
C THR A 240 1.22 -19.74 -15.14
N ARG A 241 -0.10 -19.52 -15.19
CA ARG A 241 -0.99 -19.61 -14.02
C ARG A 241 -0.87 -20.96 -13.32
N PHE A 242 -0.47 -20.94 -12.05
CA PHE A 242 -0.35 -22.14 -11.21
C PHE A 242 -1.51 -22.22 -10.22
N MET A 243 -2.46 -23.12 -10.49
CA MET A 243 -3.71 -23.24 -9.76
C MET A 243 -3.63 -24.28 -8.64
N ILE A 244 -3.85 -23.83 -7.41
CA ILE A 244 -3.97 -24.65 -6.21
C ILE A 244 -5.44 -24.67 -5.81
N TYR A 245 -6.08 -25.83 -5.98
CA TYR A 245 -7.45 -26.06 -5.54
C TYR A 245 -7.47 -26.52 -4.09
N ILE A 246 -8.20 -25.84 -3.23
CA ILE A 246 -8.25 -26.07 -1.79
C ILE A 246 -9.68 -26.52 -1.45
N LYS A 247 -9.86 -27.83 -1.24
CA LYS A 247 -11.17 -28.41 -0.91
C LYS A 247 -11.71 -27.80 0.39
N ARG A 248 -13.03 -27.86 0.56
CA ARG A 248 -13.70 -27.45 1.79
C ARG A 248 -13.01 -28.00 3.04
N GLY A 249 -12.97 -27.18 4.08
CA GLY A 249 -12.25 -27.47 5.31
C GLY A 249 -11.83 -26.18 6.00
N VAL A 250 -11.39 -26.32 7.25
CA VAL A 250 -10.82 -25.22 8.03
C VAL A 250 -9.34 -25.50 8.21
N TYR A 251 -8.52 -24.71 7.52
CA TYR A 251 -7.08 -24.82 7.48
C TYR A 251 -6.47 -23.85 8.50
N PHE A 252 -5.97 -24.39 9.62
CA PHE A 252 -5.34 -23.61 10.68
C PHE A 252 -3.87 -23.34 10.38
N GLU A 253 -3.61 -22.39 9.49
CA GLU A 253 -2.28 -22.09 8.97
C GLU A 253 -2.05 -20.58 8.86
N ASN A 254 -0.81 -20.15 9.12
CA ASN A 254 -0.32 -18.89 8.57
C ASN A 254 0.40 -19.21 7.25
N VAL A 255 -0.02 -18.61 6.15
CA VAL A 255 0.52 -18.87 4.81
C VAL A 255 1.18 -17.60 4.29
N GLU A 256 2.39 -17.71 3.74
CA GLU A 256 3.07 -16.61 3.05
C GLU A 256 3.37 -17.03 1.61
N ILE A 257 2.97 -16.20 0.65
CA ILE A 257 3.29 -16.36 -0.77
C ILE A 257 4.43 -15.40 -1.10
N PRO A 258 5.69 -15.87 -1.11
CA PRO A 258 6.85 -14.99 -1.29
C PRO A 258 6.90 -14.38 -2.69
N LYS A 259 7.71 -13.31 -2.85
CA LYS A 259 7.78 -12.50 -4.07
C LYS A 259 8.17 -13.31 -5.33
N ASN A 260 8.96 -14.38 -5.15
CA ASN A 260 9.36 -15.29 -6.22
C ASN A 260 8.30 -16.34 -6.62
N LYS A 261 7.14 -16.40 -5.96
CA LYS A 261 6.04 -17.33 -6.28
C LYS A 261 4.94 -16.58 -7.05
N THR A 262 5.23 -16.29 -8.31
CA THR A 262 4.37 -15.46 -9.19
C THR A 262 3.21 -16.25 -9.80
N ILE A 263 2.14 -15.55 -10.15
CA ILE A 263 0.98 -16.05 -10.91
C ILE A 263 0.32 -17.28 -10.26
N ILE A 264 0.35 -17.36 -8.92
CA ILE A 264 -0.38 -18.38 -8.15
C ILE A 264 -1.88 -18.03 -8.12
N MET A 265 -2.72 -19.05 -8.19
CA MET A 265 -4.15 -18.92 -7.93
C MET A 265 -4.64 -19.91 -6.89
N PHE A 266 -5.35 -19.41 -5.88
CA PHE A 266 -6.13 -20.21 -4.95
C PHE A 266 -7.59 -20.29 -5.40
N MET A 267 -8.13 -21.51 -5.44
CA MET A 267 -9.56 -21.75 -5.65
C MET A 267 -10.13 -22.60 -4.53
N GLY A 268 -11.15 -22.11 -3.85
CA GLY A 268 -11.88 -22.85 -2.83
C GLY A 268 -13.22 -23.43 -3.32
N ASP A 269 -13.94 -24.07 -2.40
CA ASP A 269 -15.28 -24.62 -2.61
C ASP A 269 -16.42 -23.60 -2.37
N GLY A 270 -16.09 -22.37 -2.00
CA GLY A 270 -17.03 -21.30 -1.67
C GLY A 270 -16.67 -20.56 -0.37
N ILE A 271 -17.15 -19.32 -0.25
CA ILE A 271 -17.13 -18.53 0.99
C ILE A 271 -17.73 -19.37 2.12
N GLY A 272 -17.03 -19.43 3.26
CA GLY A 272 -17.42 -20.21 4.44
C GLY A 272 -17.28 -21.73 4.31
N ARG A 273 -16.93 -22.27 3.13
CA ARG A 273 -16.69 -23.71 2.90
C ARG A 273 -15.21 -24.04 2.93
N THR A 274 -14.39 -23.24 2.25
CA THR A 274 -12.93 -23.30 2.35
C THR A 274 -12.47 -22.11 3.17
N VAL A 275 -11.88 -22.36 4.34
CA VAL A 275 -11.51 -21.31 5.30
C VAL A 275 -10.05 -21.46 5.71
N ILE A 276 -9.23 -20.43 5.46
CA ILE A 276 -7.87 -20.33 5.99
C ILE A 276 -7.91 -19.44 7.23
N LYS A 277 -7.44 -19.94 8.37
CA LYS A 277 -7.73 -19.35 9.68
C LYS A 277 -6.52 -19.34 10.62
N ALA A 278 -6.16 -18.18 11.16
CA ALA A 278 -5.14 -18.05 12.22
C ALA A 278 -5.49 -16.93 13.21
N ASN A 279 -4.65 -16.68 14.21
CA ASN A 279 -4.93 -15.73 15.29
C ASN A 279 -3.70 -14.92 15.74
N ARG A 280 -2.71 -14.72 14.86
CA ARG A 280 -1.60 -13.81 15.17
C ARG A 280 -2.15 -12.40 15.34
N ARG A 281 -1.62 -11.68 16.32
CA ARG A 281 -2.00 -10.29 16.64
C ARG A 281 -0.79 -9.47 17.04
N LYS A 282 -0.91 -8.15 16.95
CA LYS A 282 0.15 -7.22 17.33
C LYS A 282 0.48 -7.38 18.82
N GLY A 283 1.74 -7.20 19.16
CA GLY A 283 2.27 -7.35 20.51
C GLY A 283 3.77 -7.58 20.41
N ASN A 284 4.19 -8.84 20.52
CA ASN A 284 5.55 -9.26 20.15
C ASN A 284 5.78 -9.30 18.63
N LEU A 285 4.72 -9.16 17.83
CA LEU A 285 4.76 -9.07 16.37
C LEU A 285 4.37 -7.65 15.94
N GLY A 286 4.93 -7.17 14.83
CA GLY A 286 4.39 -6.01 14.11
C GLY A 286 3.11 -6.39 13.36
N THR A 287 2.24 -5.41 13.06
CA THR A 287 0.99 -5.65 12.30
C THR A 287 1.25 -6.42 11.00
N PHE A 288 2.34 -6.10 10.29
CA PHE A 288 2.76 -6.76 9.04
C PHE A 288 2.84 -8.29 9.14
N GLN A 289 3.31 -8.82 10.28
CA GLN A 289 3.50 -10.26 10.52
C GLN A 289 2.26 -10.97 11.07
N THR A 290 1.18 -10.22 11.34
CA THR A 290 -0.06 -10.80 11.92
C THR A 290 -0.96 -11.47 10.89
N ALA A 291 -0.66 -11.30 9.59
CA ALA A 291 -1.45 -11.83 8.50
C ALA A 291 -1.68 -13.35 8.64
N THR A 292 -2.94 -13.78 8.51
CA THR A 292 -3.26 -15.20 8.33
C THR A 292 -2.74 -15.67 6.97
N VAL A 293 -2.98 -14.87 5.92
CA VAL A 293 -2.35 -15.06 4.62
C VAL A 293 -1.66 -13.77 4.18
N GLY A 294 -0.35 -13.85 3.90
CA GLY A 294 0.44 -12.77 3.31
C GLY A 294 0.82 -13.10 1.87
N VAL A 295 0.65 -12.16 0.96
CA VAL A 295 0.92 -12.37 -0.47
C VAL A 295 1.85 -11.28 -0.98
N LYS A 296 2.98 -11.67 -1.57
CA LYS A 296 3.94 -10.79 -2.23
C LYS A 296 4.16 -11.10 -3.72
N GLY A 297 4.01 -12.37 -4.11
CA GLY A 297 4.20 -12.79 -5.50
C GLY A 297 3.19 -12.12 -6.44
N GLU A 298 3.67 -11.51 -7.52
CA GLU A 298 2.87 -10.79 -8.51
C GLU A 298 1.77 -11.67 -9.12
N GLY A 299 0.63 -11.04 -9.44
CA GLY A 299 -0.44 -11.65 -10.22
C GLY A 299 -1.28 -12.64 -9.42
N PHE A 300 -1.27 -12.60 -8.08
CA PHE A 300 -1.98 -13.57 -7.26
C PHE A 300 -3.50 -13.47 -7.44
N ILE A 301 -4.19 -14.61 -7.53
CA ILE A 301 -5.65 -14.66 -7.56
C ILE A 301 -6.19 -15.54 -6.45
N ALA A 302 -7.24 -15.10 -5.77
CA ALA A 302 -8.04 -15.97 -4.91
C ALA A 302 -9.51 -15.95 -5.32
N LYS A 303 -10.15 -17.12 -5.26
CA LYS A 303 -11.56 -17.27 -5.59
C LYS A 303 -12.26 -18.24 -4.64
N ASP A 304 -13.50 -17.90 -4.27
CA ASP A 304 -14.41 -18.80 -3.54
C ASP A 304 -13.80 -19.31 -2.21
N ILE A 305 -13.19 -18.42 -1.42
CA ILE A 305 -12.45 -18.77 -0.19
C ILE A 305 -12.59 -17.70 0.91
N SER A 306 -12.54 -18.11 2.18
CA SER A 306 -12.52 -17.21 3.34
C SER A 306 -11.13 -17.14 3.99
N PHE A 307 -10.67 -15.92 4.28
CA PHE A 307 -9.47 -15.63 5.06
C PHE A 307 -9.87 -15.05 6.42
N VAL A 308 -9.46 -15.68 7.52
CA VAL A 308 -9.99 -15.36 8.86
C VAL A 308 -8.87 -15.15 9.87
N ASN A 309 -8.85 -13.99 10.52
CA ASN A 309 -8.09 -13.79 11.75
C ASN A 309 -9.03 -13.72 12.96
N PHE A 310 -8.93 -14.70 13.86
CA PHE A 310 -9.83 -14.82 15.01
C PHE A 310 -9.23 -14.34 16.34
N ALA A 311 -8.20 -13.47 16.31
CA ALA A 311 -7.54 -12.97 17.52
C ALA A 311 -8.43 -12.12 18.44
N GLY A 312 -9.53 -11.57 17.92
CA GLY A 312 -10.47 -10.71 18.65
C GLY A 312 -10.35 -9.21 18.32
N PRO A 313 -11.08 -8.34 19.04
CA PRO A 313 -11.29 -6.94 18.68
C PRO A 313 -10.07 -6.02 18.83
N SER A 314 -9.06 -6.43 19.61
CA SER A 314 -7.84 -5.66 19.84
C SER A 314 -6.73 -6.56 20.38
N PRO A 315 -5.44 -6.24 20.11
CA PRO A 315 -4.95 -5.25 19.14
C PRO A 315 -5.06 -5.74 17.68
N GLN A 316 -4.42 -5.03 16.74
CA GLN A 316 -4.41 -5.30 15.29
C GLN A 316 -4.15 -6.78 14.97
N ALA A 317 -4.91 -7.34 14.03
CA ALA A 317 -4.80 -8.74 13.64
C ALA A 317 -5.31 -8.95 12.20
N VAL A 318 -4.38 -9.10 11.26
CA VAL A 318 -4.65 -9.12 9.82
C VAL A 318 -5.14 -10.51 9.35
N ALA A 319 -6.23 -10.56 8.60
CA ALA A 319 -6.71 -11.76 7.93
C ALA A 319 -5.97 -11.99 6.60
N LEU A 320 -5.91 -10.96 5.74
CA LEU A 320 -5.12 -10.99 4.51
C LEU A 320 -4.25 -9.73 4.41
N ARG A 321 -2.96 -9.90 4.09
CA ARG A 321 -2.08 -8.84 3.62
C ARG A 321 -1.71 -9.08 2.16
N SER A 322 -2.13 -8.21 1.25
CA SER A 322 -1.71 -8.27 -0.15
C SER A 322 -0.72 -7.14 -0.44
N GLY A 323 0.51 -7.50 -0.77
CA GLY A 323 1.53 -6.64 -1.41
C GLY A 323 1.92 -7.23 -2.77
N SER A 324 0.92 -7.80 -3.47
CA SER A 324 1.06 -8.41 -4.77
C SER A 324 0.48 -7.47 -5.82
N ASP A 325 1.34 -7.00 -6.72
CA ASP A 325 0.90 -6.24 -7.88
C ASP A 325 0.05 -7.12 -8.80
N HIS A 326 -0.96 -6.51 -9.44
CA HIS A 326 -1.97 -7.21 -10.24
C HIS A 326 -2.67 -8.37 -9.51
N SER A 327 -2.97 -8.20 -8.21
CA SER A 327 -3.70 -9.21 -7.43
C SER A 327 -5.21 -9.03 -7.50
N ALA A 328 -5.95 -10.14 -7.59
CA ALA A 328 -7.41 -10.10 -7.67
C ALA A 328 -8.11 -11.13 -6.77
N PHE A 329 -9.22 -10.71 -6.19
CA PHE A 329 -10.00 -11.50 -5.23
C PHE A 329 -11.46 -11.52 -5.69
N TYR A 330 -12.00 -12.70 -5.95
CA TYR A 330 -13.36 -12.86 -6.46
C TYR A 330 -14.19 -13.80 -5.59
N ARG A 331 -15.30 -13.31 -5.05
CA ARG A 331 -16.13 -14.08 -4.09
C ARG A 331 -15.30 -14.64 -2.95
N CYS A 332 -14.52 -13.76 -2.34
CA CYS A 332 -13.75 -14.07 -1.15
C CYS A 332 -14.39 -13.41 0.07
N SER A 333 -14.13 -13.95 1.26
CA SER A 333 -14.45 -13.26 2.51
C SER A 333 -13.20 -13.00 3.33
N PHE A 334 -13.16 -11.83 3.97
CA PHE A 334 -12.08 -11.38 4.84
C PHE A 334 -12.67 -11.08 6.21
N GLU A 335 -12.33 -11.89 7.21
CA GLU A 335 -12.98 -11.83 8.52
C GLU A 335 -11.97 -11.53 9.61
N GLY A 336 -12.18 -10.44 10.33
CA GLY A 336 -11.36 -10.03 11.46
C GLY A 336 -12.07 -9.01 12.32
N TYR A 337 -11.26 -8.16 12.95
CA TYR A 337 -11.72 -7.00 13.71
C TYR A 337 -10.87 -5.78 13.33
N GLN A 338 -9.81 -5.49 14.08
CA GLN A 338 -8.90 -4.39 13.78
C GLN A 338 -7.87 -4.79 12.72
N ASP A 339 -7.73 -3.97 11.68
CA ASP A 339 -6.80 -4.16 10.54
C ASP A 339 -7.07 -5.45 9.73
N THR A 340 -8.34 -5.86 9.53
CA THR A 340 -8.70 -7.13 8.87
C THR A 340 -8.03 -7.34 7.50
N LEU A 341 -8.13 -6.38 6.60
CA LEU A 341 -7.61 -6.46 5.23
C LEU A 341 -6.54 -5.38 5.04
N TYR A 342 -5.30 -5.83 4.92
CA TYR A 342 -4.16 -4.96 4.69
C TYR A 342 -3.83 -4.94 3.19
N VAL A 343 -4.41 -3.96 2.48
CA VAL A 343 -4.09 -3.64 1.07
C VAL A 343 -2.73 -2.92 1.03
N TYR A 344 -1.68 -3.69 1.23
CA TYR A 344 -0.33 -3.22 1.53
C TYR A 344 0.25 -2.34 0.41
N SER A 345 0.42 -2.90 -0.80
CA SER A 345 1.04 -2.23 -1.96
C SER A 345 0.60 -2.86 -3.29
N GLY A 346 0.95 -2.27 -4.43
CA GLY A 346 0.59 -2.75 -5.76
C GLY A 346 -0.85 -2.43 -6.20
N LYS A 347 -1.20 -2.81 -7.43
CA LYS A 347 -2.55 -2.75 -7.99
C LYS A 347 -3.38 -3.95 -7.55
N GLN A 348 -4.57 -3.70 -7.01
CA GLN A 348 -5.41 -4.74 -6.43
C GLN A 348 -6.88 -4.58 -6.82
N PHE A 349 -7.56 -5.71 -7.06
CA PHE A 349 -8.98 -5.72 -7.40
C PHE A 349 -9.77 -6.70 -6.53
N TYR A 350 -10.85 -6.22 -5.92
CA TYR A 350 -11.75 -7.01 -5.08
C TYR A 350 -13.15 -6.96 -5.67
N ARG A 351 -13.71 -8.12 -6.00
CA ARG A 351 -15.01 -8.25 -6.66
C ARG A 351 -15.93 -9.19 -5.91
N GLU A 352 -17.14 -8.73 -5.60
CA GLU A 352 -18.17 -9.55 -4.93
C GLU A 352 -17.64 -10.19 -3.63
N CYS A 353 -16.83 -9.44 -2.88
CA CYS A 353 -16.23 -9.91 -1.63
C CYS A 353 -16.99 -9.38 -0.40
N ASP A 354 -16.90 -10.13 0.70
CA ASP A 354 -17.44 -9.73 2.00
C ASP A 354 -16.29 -9.42 2.97
N ILE A 355 -16.25 -8.19 3.50
CA ILE A 355 -15.18 -7.73 4.40
C ILE A 355 -15.78 -7.39 5.76
N TYR A 356 -15.26 -7.99 6.83
CA TYR A 356 -15.75 -7.78 8.20
C TYR A 356 -14.68 -7.17 9.09
N GLY A 357 -15.03 -6.15 9.87
CA GLY A 357 -14.08 -5.61 10.85
C GLY A 357 -14.63 -4.46 11.71
N THR A 358 -13.73 -3.84 12.47
CA THR A 358 -14.06 -2.79 13.44
C THR A 358 -13.24 -1.52 13.18
N VAL A 359 -11.99 -1.49 13.61
CA VAL A 359 -11.10 -0.34 13.53
C VAL A 359 -10.17 -0.52 12.34
N ASP A 360 -10.13 0.47 11.44
CA ASP A 360 -9.20 0.54 10.30
C ASP A 360 -9.19 -0.73 9.44
N PHE A 361 -10.34 -1.39 9.30
CA PHE A 361 -10.34 -2.79 8.86
C PHE A 361 -10.04 -3.00 7.37
N ILE A 362 -9.98 -1.91 6.58
CA ILE A 362 -9.30 -1.87 5.28
C ILE A 362 -8.22 -0.79 5.36
N CYS A 363 -6.95 -1.19 5.40
CA CYS A 363 -5.83 -0.26 5.60
C CYS A 363 -4.67 -0.54 4.63
N GLY A 364 -3.85 0.48 4.37
CA GLY A 364 -2.61 0.35 3.59
C GLY A 364 -2.45 1.34 2.46
N ASN A 365 -1.52 1.06 1.55
CA ASN A 365 -1.08 1.97 0.49
C ASN A 365 -1.09 1.36 -0.92
N ALA A 366 -1.88 0.32 -1.16
CA ALA A 366 -2.13 -0.16 -2.52
C ALA A 366 -2.91 0.85 -3.38
N ALA A 367 -2.92 0.65 -4.69
CA ALA A 367 -3.98 1.13 -5.58
C ALA A 367 -5.06 0.05 -5.62
N ALA A 368 -6.06 0.15 -4.74
CA ALA A 368 -7.05 -0.91 -4.52
C ALA A 368 -8.46 -0.47 -4.95
N VAL A 369 -9.09 -1.26 -5.82
CA VAL A 369 -10.49 -1.07 -6.23
C VAL A 369 -11.36 -2.20 -5.67
N PHE A 370 -12.41 -1.81 -4.96
CA PHE A 370 -13.46 -2.70 -4.47
C PHE A 370 -14.71 -2.47 -5.32
N GLN A 371 -15.20 -3.50 -5.98
CA GLN A 371 -16.38 -3.41 -6.83
C GLN A 371 -17.43 -4.45 -6.40
N ASN A 372 -18.67 -4.00 -6.18
CA ASN A 372 -19.76 -4.88 -5.75
C ASN A 372 -19.47 -5.65 -4.44
N CYS A 373 -18.71 -5.07 -3.52
CA CYS A 373 -18.36 -5.70 -2.24
C CYS A 373 -19.33 -5.30 -1.13
N SER A 374 -19.49 -6.16 -0.12
CA SER A 374 -20.21 -5.85 1.11
C SER A 374 -19.21 -5.66 2.25
N LEU A 375 -19.29 -4.53 2.95
CA LEU A 375 -18.47 -4.19 4.09
C LEU A 375 -19.34 -4.25 5.34
N PHE A 376 -18.98 -5.10 6.29
CA PHE A 376 -19.73 -5.38 7.50
C PHE A 376 -18.99 -4.88 8.74
N ALA A 377 -19.47 -3.77 9.29
CA ALA A 377 -19.03 -3.25 10.57
C ALA A 377 -19.46 -4.19 11.71
N ARG A 378 -18.48 -4.69 12.47
CA ARG A 378 -18.70 -5.56 13.63
C ARG A 378 -18.76 -4.77 14.93
N LYS A 379 -19.25 -5.42 15.99
CA LYS A 379 -19.20 -4.88 17.35
C LYS A 379 -17.75 -4.75 17.85
N PRO A 380 -17.24 -3.54 18.14
CA PRO A 380 -15.91 -3.35 18.71
C PRO A 380 -15.93 -3.43 20.25
N ASN A 381 -14.79 -3.18 20.90
CA ASN A 381 -14.77 -3.02 22.35
C ASN A 381 -15.46 -1.70 22.76
N PRO A 382 -16.02 -1.61 23.99
CA PRO A 382 -16.58 -0.37 24.50
C PRO A 382 -15.61 0.82 24.37
N GLY A 383 -16.12 1.96 23.91
CA GLY A 383 -15.34 3.19 23.71
C GLY A 383 -14.52 3.24 22.41
N GLN A 384 -14.45 2.16 21.63
CA GLN A 384 -13.85 2.20 20.29
C GLN A 384 -14.86 2.72 19.26
N LYS A 385 -14.32 3.36 18.21
CA LYS A 385 -15.07 3.79 17.03
C LYS A 385 -14.85 2.79 15.91
N ILE A 386 -15.87 2.57 15.08
CA ILE A 386 -15.76 1.75 13.87
C ILE A 386 -15.22 2.65 12.76
N VAL A 387 -14.21 2.17 12.03
CA VAL A 387 -13.60 2.89 10.92
C VAL A 387 -13.37 1.94 9.76
N TYR A 388 -14.02 2.19 8.62
CA TYR A 388 -13.94 1.32 7.45
C TYR A 388 -12.56 1.36 6.81
N THR A 389 -12.00 2.56 6.60
CA THR A 389 -10.73 2.72 5.89
C THR A 389 -9.66 3.50 6.65
N ALA A 390 -8.40 3.10 6.49
CA ALA A 390 -7.24 3.86 6.94
C ALA A 390 -6.13 3.83 5.87
N GLN A 391 -6.24 4.72 4.89
CA GLN A 391 -5.32 4.74 3.75
C GLN A 391 -4.03 5.50 4.10
N SER A 392 -2.87 4.96 3.70
CA SER A 392 -1.54 5.38 4.16
C SER A 392 -0.62 5.92 3.06
N ARG A 393 -1.15 6.71 2.12
CA ARG A 393 -0.33 7.39 1.11
C ARG A 393 0.52 8.49 1.73
N THR A 394 1.83 8.44 1.51
CA THR A 394 2.81 9.37 2.10
C THR A 394 3.36 10.41 1.14
N CYS A 395 3.20 10.22 -0.16
CA CYS A 395 3.62 11.17 -1.19
C CYS A 395 2.49 11.47 -2.19
N PRO A 396 2.30 12.75 -2.60
CA PRO A 396 1.21 13.14 -3.50
C PRO A 396 1.34 12.53 -4.90
N ASN A 397 2.57 12.23 -5.34
CA ASN A 397 2.87 11.67 -6.66
C ASN A 397 2.74 10.14 -6.73
N GLN A 398 2.43 9.48 -5.60
CA GLN A 398 2.03 8.06 -5.63
C GLN A 398 0.65 7.93 -6.25
N SER A 399 0.50 6.99 -7.18
CA SER A 399 -0.77 6.64 -7.82
C SER A 399 -1.71 5.81 -6.93
N THR A 400 -1.40 5.64 -5.64
CA THR A 400 -2.09 4.74 -4.70
C THR A 400 -3.35 5.34 -4.06
N GLY A 401 -4.21 4.50 -3.49
CA GLY A 401 -5.46 4.91 -2.85
C GLY A 401 -6.48 3.78 -2.80
N ILE A 402 -7.58 4.02 -2.09
CA ILE A 402 -8.69 3.06 -2.00
C ILE A 402 -9.89 3.64 -2.76
N SER A 403 -10.44 2.87 -3.71
CA SER A 403 -11.65 3.21 -4.45
C SER A 403 -12.73 2.15 -4.20
N MET A 404 -13.91 2.57 -3.77
CA MET A 404 -15.05 1.69 -3.49
C MET A 404 -16.21 2.03 -4.40
N ILE A 405 -16.60 1.07 -5.23
CA ILE A 405 -17.56 1.25 -6.33
C ILE A 405 -18.71 0.28 -6.15
N ASN A 406 -19.94 0.81 -6.07
CA ASN A 406 -21.13 -0.01 -5.92
C ASN A 406 -21.01 -1.01 -4.74
N CYS A 407 -20.41 -0.55 -3.65
CA CYS A 407 -20.24 -1.32 -2.44
C CYS A 407 -21.41 -1.07 -1.46
N ARG A 408 -21.53 -1.92 -0.45
CA ARG A 408 -22.57 -1.80 0.60
C ARG A 408 -21.91 -1.71 1.96
N PHE A 409 -22.13 -0.62 2.69
CA PHE A 409 -21.62 -0.40 4.05
C PHE A 409 -22.73 -0.74 5.04
N LEU A 410 -22.58 -1.85 5.77
CA LEU A 410 -23.63 -2.50 6.52
C LEU A 410 -23.18 -2.80 7.96
N ALA A 411 -24.14 -2.93 8.89
CA ALA A 411 -23.87 -3.48 10.21
C ALA A 411 -23.89 -5.02 10.17
N ALA A 412 -22.89 -5.66 10.79
CA ALA A 412 -22.86 -7.10 10.98
C ALA A 412 -23.90 -7.54 12.05
N PRO A 413 -24.32 -8.82 12.07
CA PRO A 413 -25.31 -9.32 13.03
C PRO A 413 -24.99 -9.05 14.50
N ASP A 414 -23.70 -9.00 14.86
CA ASP A 414 -23.25 -8.73 16.24
C ASP A 414 -23.35 -7.24 16.64
N LEU A 415 -23.37 -6.32 15.66
CA LEU A 415 -23.49 -4.88 15.86
C LEU A 415 -24.93 -4.40 15.85
N ILE A 416 -25.80 -4.96 15.00
CA ILE A 416 -27.19 -4.51 14.80
C ILE A 416 -27.93 -4.22 16.13
N PRO A 417 -27.90 -5.11 17.15
CA PRO A 417 -28.63 -4.89 18.40
C PRO A 417 -28.12 -3.73 19.26
N VAL A 418 -26.88 -3.28 19.02
CA VAL A 418 -26.17 -2.28 19.82
C VAL A 418 -25.62 -1.13 18.97
N LYS A 419 -26.10 -0.97 17.72
CA LYS A 419 -25.53 -0.01 16.76
C LYS A 419 -25.53 1.42 17.27
N GLY A 420 -26.56 1.83 18.03
CA GLY A 420 -26.65 3.16 18.63
C GLY A 420 -25.63 3.45 19.75
N SER A 421 -24.85 2.46 20.18
CA SER A 421 -23.79 2.62 21.18
C SER A 421 -22.40 2.88 20.58
N PHE A 422 -22.26 2.82 19.25
CA PHE A 422 -20.98 2.95 18.57
C PHE A 422 -21.08 3.89 17.38
N GLU A 423 -20.10 4.76 17.23
CA GLU A 423 -19.98 5.61 16.04
C GLU A 423 -19.21 4.87 14.94
N ALA A 424 -19.68 4.96 13.70
CA ALA A 424 -18.98 4.44 12.52
C ALA A 424 -18.62 5.56 11.54
N TYR A 425 -17.42 5.46 10.95
CA TYR A 425 -16.85 6.42 10.02
C TYR A 425 -16.32 5.72 8.76
N LEU A 426 -16.45 6.37 7.61
CA LEU A 426 -15.99 5.90 6.29
C LEU A 426 -14.47 5.72 6.25
N GLY A 427 -13.72 6.55 6.98
CA GLY A 427 -12.29 6.41 7.09
C GLY A 427 -11.60 7.47 7.93
N ARG A 428 -10.27 7.34 8.06
CA ARG A 428 -9.37 8.31 8.68
C ARG A 428 -7.96 8.30 8.09
N PRO A 429 -7.24 9.44 8.11
CA PRO A 429 -5.99 9.55 7.35
C PRO A 429 -4.80 8.99 8.12
N TRP A 430 -4.44 7.74 7.85
CA TRP A 430 -3.25 7.13 8.47
C TRP A 430 -1.95 7.89 8.10
N LYS A 431 -1.91 8.51 6.92
CA LYS A 431 -0.77 9.32 6.44
C LYS A 431 -1.21 10.61 5.74
N ASN A 432 -0.26 11.54 5.56
CA ASN A 432 -0.49 12.91 5.10
C ASN A 432 -1.33 13.03 3.82
N PHE A 433 -1.14 12.14 2.84
CA PHE A 433 -1.80 12.24 1.54
C PHE A 433 -2.88 11.18 1.37
N SER A 434 -3.46 10.72 2.49
CA SER A 434 -4.48 9.66 2.52
C SER A 434 -5.54 9.88 1.46
N ARG A 435 -5.84 8.86 0.65
CA ARG A 435 -6.78 8.96 -0.48
C ARG A 435 -7.80 7.84 -0.47
N THR A 436 -9.07 8.20 -0.36
CA THR A 436 -10.18 7.24 -0.34
C THR A 436 -11.40 7.81 -1.01
N ILE A 437 -11.91 7.10 -2.02
CA ILE A 437 -13.06 7.50 -2.83
C ILE A 437 -14.16 6.45 -2.68
N ILE A 438 -15.38 6.89 -2.38
CA ILE A 438 -16.56 6.02 -2.25
C ILE A 438 -17.62 6.50 -3.22
N MET A 439 -17.99 5.64 -4.17
CA MET A 439 -18.90 6.04 -5.24
C MET A 439 -19.95 4.99 -5.59
N LYS A 440 -21.12 5.47 -6.01
CA LYS A 440 -22.28 4.68 -6.43
C LYS A 440 -22.65 3.60 -5.40
N SER A 441 -22.35 3.84 -4.13
CA SER A 441 -22.41 2.83 -3.06
C SER A 441 -23.58 3.08 -2.12
N PHE A 442 -24.09 2.00 -1.51
CA PHE A 442 -25.11 2.09 -0.46
C PHE A 442 -24.45 2.25 0.91
N ILE A 443 -24.79 3.31 1.63
CA ILE A 443 -24.29 3.62 2.97
C ILE A 443 -25.46 3.57 3.96
N ASP A 444 -25.45 2.58 4.84
CA ASP A 444 -26.49 2.39 5.86
C ASP A 444 -26.41 3.41 7.01
N ASP A 445 -27.40 3.41 7.89
CA ASP A 445 -27.64 4.45 8.90
C ASP A 445 -26.63 4.46 10.07
N LEU A 446 -25.69 3.51 10.10
CA LEU A 446 -24.64 3.45 11.13
C LEU A 446 -23.56 4.52 10.97
N VAL A 447 -23.37 5.05 9.75
CA VAL A 447 -22.33 6.05 9.48
C VAL A 447 -22.80 7.40 9.99
N VAL A 448 -22.02 8.00 10.90
CA VAL A 448 -22.38 9.28 11.51
C VAL A 448 -22.37 10.41 10.46
N PRO A 449 -23.15 11.50 10.65
CA PRO A 449 -23.26 12.57 9.65
C PRO A 449 -21.92 13.20 9.24
N ALA A 450 -20.95 13.29 10.17
CA ALA A 450 -19.60 13.77 9.89
C ALA A 450 -18.87 12.94 8.81
N GLY A 451 -19.19 11.65 8.69
CA GLY A 451 -18.66 10.72 7.69
C GLY A 451 -17.22 10.27 7.93
N TRP A 452 -16.30 11.20 8.20
CA TRP A 452 -14.86 10.96 8.29
C TRP A 452 -14.33 11.33 9.68
N LEU A 453 -13.26 10.65 10.12
CA LEU A 453 -12.67 10.83 11.46
C LEU A 453 -11.23 11.34 11.36
N GLU A 454 -10.85 12.28 12.23
CA GLU A 454 -9.47 12.75 12.31
C GLU A 454 -8.53 11.62 12.77
N TRP A 455 -7.28 11.62 12.29
CA TRP A 455 -6.27 10.73 12.84
C TRP A 455 -5.74 11.24 14.18
N ASN A 456 -5.29 12.50 14.20
CA ASN A 456 -4.83 13.19 15.41
C ASN A 456 -4.81 14.72 15.18
N GLY A 457 -5.74 15.44 15.80
CA GLY A 457 -5.88 16.89 15.61
C GLY A 457 -6.00 17.25 14.12
N ASN A 458 -5.21 18.24 13.67
CA ASN A 458 -5.24 18.72 12.30
C ASN A 458 -4.35 17.94 11.32
N PHE A 459 -3.78 16.80 11.73
CA PHE A 459 -2.93 15.99 10.88
C PHE A 459 -3.65 15.57 9.58
N ALA A 460 -2.99 15.79 8.44
CA ALA A 460 -3.43 15.43 7.08
C ALA A 460 -4.72 16.10 6.56
N LEU A 461 -5.47 16.86 7.37
CA LEU A 461 -6.80 17.37 7.00
C LEU A 461 -6.78 18.30 5.77
N GLU A 462 -5.65 18.95 5.50
CA GLU A 462 -5.47 19.82 4.33
C GLU A 462 -5.03 19.06 3.08
N THR A 463 -4.28 17.96 3.25
CA THR A 463 -3.53 17.28 2.18
C THR A 463 -4.13 15.94 1.76
N LEU A 464 -5.02 15.36 2.57
CA LEU A 464 -5.79 14.16 2.22
C LEU A 464 -6.71 14.43 1.02
N HIS A 465 -7.21 13.36 0.41
CA HIS A 465 -8.22 13.41 -0.64
C HIS A 465 -9.32 12.38 -0.36
N TYR A 466 -10.39 12.84 0.29
CA TYR A 466 -11.59 12.03 0.52
C TYR A 466 -12.75 12.51 -0.31
N GLY A 467 -13.36 11.61 -1.07
CA GLY A 467 -14.42 11.92 -2.02
C GLY A 467 -15.59 10.94 -1.93
N GLU A 468 -16.78 11.49 -2.09
CA GLU A 468 -18.05 10.75 -2.17
C GLU A 468 -18.75 11.14 -3.50
N TYR A 469 -19.26 10.17 -4.26
CA TYR A 469 -19.93 10.40 -5.54
C TYR A 469 -21.17 9.51 -5.70
N MET A 470 -22.36 10.11 -5.85
CA MET A 470 -23.62 9.38 -6.12
C MET A 470 -23.88 8.20 -5.16
N ASN A 471 -23.56 8.35 -3.88
CA ASN A 471 -23.88 7.35 -2.87
C ASN A 471 -25.35 7.45 -2.45
N GLU A 472 -25.96 6.31 -2.14
CA GLU A 472 -27.35 6.21 -1.70
C GLU A 472 -27.45 5.58 -0.30
N GLY A 473 -28.65 5.60 0.28
CA GLY A 473 -28.91 5.08 1.61
C GLY A 473 -28.90 6.16 2.70
N PRO A 474 -29.39 5.82 3.90
CA PRO A 474 -29.59 6.79 4.98
C PRO A 474 -28.30 7.44 5.50
N GLY A 475 -27.14 6.79 5.37
CA GLY A 475 -25.84 7.34 5.76
C GLY A 475 -25.13 8.17 4.67
N SER A 476 -25.70 8.29 3.47
CA SER A 476 -25.03 8.92 2.32
C SER A 476 -25.18 10.45 2.25
N ASN A 477 -25.98 11.06 3.13
CA ASN A 477 -26.20 12.51 3.11
C ASN A 477 -24.92 13.28 3.45
N ILE A 478 -24.43 14.09 2.50
CA ILE A 478 -23.18 14.83 2.63
C ILE A 478 -23.29 16.22 3.29
N THR A 479 -24.51 16.73 3.59
CA THR A 479 -24.74 18.11 4.07
C THR A 479 -23.99 18.43 5.37
N ASN A 480 -23.84 17.44 6.25
CA ASN A 480 -23.21 17.58 7.57
C ASN A 480 -21.84 16.92 7.67
N ARG A 481 -21.19 16.63 6.53
CA ARG A 481 -19.84 16.10 6.49
C ARG A 481 -18.85 17.10 7.07
N VAL A 482 -17.69 16.58 7.46
CA VAL A 482 -16.54 17.39 7.89
C VAL A 482 -16.20 18.48 6.85
N LYS A 483 -15.69 19.62 7.32
CA LYS A 483 -15.35 20.79 6.48
C LYS A 483 -13.86 20.89 6.19
N TRP A 484 -13.14 19.77 6.19
CA TRP A 484 -11.70 19.75 5.97
C TRP A 484 -11.36 20.11 4.52
N PRO A 485 -10.28 20.86 4.24
CA PRO A 485 -9.91 21.19 2.86
C PRO A 485 -9.60 19.96 1.98
N GLY A 486 -9.16 18.85 2.58
CA GLY A 486 -8.93 17.59 1.89
C GLY A 486 -10.21 16.77 1.61
N TYR A 487 -11.33 17.08 2.28
CA TYR A 487 -12.62 16.48 1.94
C TYR A 487 -13.22 17.22 0.74
N ARG A 488 -13.34 16.51 -0.38
CA ARG A 488 -13.74 17.03 -1.68
C ARG A 488 -14.87 16.16 -2.22
N PRO A 489 -16.15 16.50 -1.96
CA PRO A 489 -17.25 15.78 -2.59
C PRO A 489 -17.07 15.87 -4.11
N ILE A 490 -17.14 14.75 -4.80
CA ILE A 490 -16.93 14.70 -6.24
C ILE A 490 -18.24 15.14 -6.90
N LEU A 491 -18.19 16.20 -7.69
CA LEU A 491 -19.40 16.82 -8.25
C LEU A 491 -19.64 16.48 -9.71
N ASN A 492 -18.66 15.89 -10.40
CA ASN A 492 -18.75 15.55 -11.81
C ASN A 492 -18.24 14.13 -12.10
N GLU A 493 -18.75 13.57 -13.19
CA GLU A 493 -18.44 12.20 -13.61
C GLU A 493 -16.99 12.04 -14.10
N THR A 494 -16.39 13.09 -14.68
CA THR A 494 -15.01 13.05 -15.19
C THR A 494 -14.00 12.80 -14.07
N GLU A 495 -14.17 13.47 -12.92
CA GLU A 495 -13.34 13.26 -11.73
C GLU A 495 -13.60 11.87 -11.12
N ALA A 496 -14.86 11.44 -11.03
CA ALA A 496 -15.20 10.10 -10.53
C ALA A 496 -14.57 8.99 -11.37
N THR A 497 -14.54 9.17 -12.71
CA THR A 497 -13.98 8.21 -13.67
C THR A 497 -12.50 7.93 -13.43
N GLN A 498 -11.73 8.89 -12.92
CA GLN A 498 -10.31 8.67 -12.60
C GLN A 498 -10.08 7.62 -11.50
N PHE A 499 -11.13 7.28 -10.75
CA PHE A 499 -11.08 6.30 -9.67
C PHE A 499 -11.78 4.98 -10.03
N THR A 500 -12.21 4.79 -11.28
CA THR A 500 -12.82 3.54 -11.75
C THR A 500 -11.75 2.51 -12.12
N VAL A 501 -12.18 1.27 -12.38
CA VAL A 501 -11.28 0.12 -12.58
C VAL A 501 -10.31 0.35 -13.75
N GLY A 502 -10.77 0.95 -14.84
CA GLY A 502 -9.93 1.23 -16.01
C GLY A 502 -8.80 2.21 -15.66
N PRO A 503 -9.09 3.47 -15.35
CA PRO A 503 -8.06 4.50 -15.14
C PRO A 503 -7.24 4.34 -13.86
N PHE A 504 -7.83 3.83 -12.78
CA PHE A 504 -7.16 3.85 -11.47
C PHE A 504 -6.13 2.74 -11.29
N ILE A 505 -6.35 1.58 -11.91
CA ILE A 505 -5.50 0.38 -11.76
C ILE A 505 -5.17 -0.26 -13.10
N ASP A 506 -5.34 0.47 -14.21
CA ASP A 506 -5.18 -0.01 -15.58
C ASP A 506 -5.95 -1.32 -15.84
N GLY A 507 -7.14 -1.48 -15.25
CA GLY A 507 -7.80 -2.79 -15.16
C GLY A 507 -8.00 -3.51 -16.50
N GLY A 508 -8.16 -2.76 -17.60
CA GLY A 508 -8.28 -3.31 -18.95
C GLY A 508 -7.05 -4.09 -19.43
N THR A 509 -5.85 -3.78 -18.93
CA THR A 509 -4.59 -4.39 -19.38
C THR A 509 -4.35 -5.77 -18.76
N TRP A 510 -4.90 -6.03 -17.57
CA TRP A 510 -4.60 -7.25 -16.81
C TRP A 510 -5.82 -8.03 -16.32
N LEU A 511 -6.93 -7.38 -15.96
CA LEU A 511 -8.11 -8.09 -15.41
C LEU A 511 -8.80 -8.98 -16.45
N ASN A 512 -8.76 -8.61 -17.72
CA ASN A 512 -9.29 -9.42 -18.81
C ASN A 512 -8.71 -10.84 -18.83
N SER A 513 -7.41 -10.97 -18.53
CA SER A 513 -6.73 -12.25 -18.44
C SER A 513 -7.26 -13.10 -17.29
N THR A 514 -7.64 -12.48 -16.18
CA THR A 514 -8.04 -13.20 -14.97
C THR A 514 -9.33 -13.96 -15.16
N GLY A 515 -10.25 -13.49 -16.00
CA GLY A 515 -11.62 -14.01 -16.10
C GLY A 515 -12.60 -13.47 -15.06
N ILE A 516 -12.15 -12.59 -14.17
CA ILE A 516 -13.01 -11.99 -13.14
C ILE A 516 -13.86 -10.91 -13.82
N PRO A 517 -15.19 -10.88 -13.60
CA PRO A 517 -16.03 -9.83 -14.16
C PRO A 517 -15.71 -8.49 -13.51
N PHE A 518 -15.53 -7.45 -14.32
CA PHE A 518 -15.36 -6.08 -13.86
C PHE A 518 -16.09 -5.10 -14.78
N LYS A 519 -16.49 -3.96 -14.22
CA LYS A 519 -16.92 -2.79 -15.00
C LYS A 519 -15.76 -1.79 -15.04
N PRO A 520 -15.27 -1.41 -16.23
CA PRO A 520 -14.13 -0.50 -16.36
C PRO A 520 -14.47 0.94 -15.93
N LEU A 521 -15.71 1.38 -16.13
CA LEU A 521 -16.23 2.73 -15.84
C LEU A 521 -17.38 2.70 -14.82
#